data_AF-A0A0P7YNI6-F1
#
_entry.id   AF-A0A0P7YNI6-F1
#
_cell.length_a   1.000
_cell.length_b   1.000
_cell.length_c   1.000
_cell.angle_alpha   90.00
_cell.angle_beta   90.00
_cell.angle_gamma   90.00
#
_symmetry.space_group_name_H-M   'P 1'
#
loop_
_entity.id
_entity.type
_entity.pdbx_description
1 polymer ?
#
loop_
_entity_poly.entity_id
_entity_poly.type
_entity_poly.pdbx_seq_one_letter_code
_entity_poly.pdbx_strand_id
1 'polypeptide(L)'
;MGGDFFVSGGSGSPGGELDDSLPVREEDDFRFSSSYGGVTLWDIDTLEPVAKLPGNSSKTYATVSPDGQWVVSGDENTIGLFWNTDEPQERHRMADYDSGVLLDDLPDGLPEEDYWDASELIDVPRKEKPDEHGIYRPLATPTTIAIAFINGSEEFLRIGHSHYRSDGTSQTYAALFEAGNPWPQAYLDLGTDPFPSVNNYSRNLSIDSAPDANLLVIGHAFDGGITVYRYDPEERTLAKEWVGQ
;
A
#
# COMPACT_ATOMS: atom_id res chain seq x y z
N MET A 1 17.16 -18.35 7.93
CA MET A 1 17.13 -17.81 9.31
C MET A 1 15.83 -17.03 9.34
N GLY A 2 14.79 -17.53 10.01
CA GLY A 2 13.53 -16.80 10.11
C GLY A 2 13.65 -15.86 11.29
N GLY A 3 14.13 -14.63 11.04
CA GLY A 3 14.08 -13.56 12.02
C GLY A 3 12.68 -12.96 12.00
N ASP A 4 12.14 -12.67 13.18
CA ASP A 4 10.94 -11.87 13.28
C ASP A 4 11.34 -10.42 12.97
N PHE A 5 10.69 -9.80 11.99
CA PHE A 5 11.00 -8.45 11.53
C PHE A 5 9.88 -7.47 11.83
N PHE A 6 10.23 -6.19 11.96
CA PHE A 6 9.26 -5.09 11.87
C PHE A 6 9.76 -4.00 10.94
N VAL A 7 8.85 -3.12 10.51
CA VAL A 7 9.18 -2.00 9.62
C VAL A 7 8.74 -0.67 10.20
N SER A 8 9.53 0.36 9.89
CA SER A 8 9.12 1.76 10.05
C SER A 8 8.91 2.37 8.68
N GLY A 9 7.80 3.08 8.49
CA GLY A 9 7.52 3.88 7.30
C GLY A 9 7.43 5.37 7.62
N GLY A 10 7.96 6.23 6.76
CA GLY A 10 7.95 7.68 6.91
C GLY A 10 7.93 8.42 5.58
N SER A 11 8.15 9.73 5.63
CA SER A 11 8.31 10.56 4.43
C SER A 11 9.79 10.75 4.09
N GLY A 12 10.09 10.90 2.80
CA GLY A 12 11.44 11.13 2.27
C GLY A 12 12.18 9.84 1.89
N SER A 13 13.40 9.98 1.37
CA SER A 13 14.28 8.86 1.09
C SER A 13 15.29 8.68 2.22
N PRO A 14 15.67 7.44 2.57
CA PRO A 14 16.70 7.24 3.58
C PRO A 14 18.03 7.76 3.01
N GLY A 15 18.61 8.78 3.64
CA GLY A 15 19.93 9.27 3.27
C GLY A 15 21.04 8.38 3.82
N GLY A 16 22.13 8.19 3.05
CA GLY A 16 23.38 7.58 3.50
C GLY A 16 23.32 6.09 3.87
N GLU A 17 24.48 5.51 4.22
CA GLU A 17 24.60 4.13 4.73
C GLU A 17 23.85 3.95 6.06
N LEU A 18 23.62 2.69 6.47
CA LEU A 18 23.17 2.36 7.82
C LEU A 18 24.26 2.79 8.80
N ASP A 19 24.12 3.97 9.38
CA ASP A 19 24.99 4.48 10.44
C ASP A 19 24.25 4.38 11.78
N ASP A 20 24.99 4.12 12.86
CA ASP A 20 24.48 4.12 14.23
C ASP A 20 24.11 5.56 14.61
N SER A 21 22.95 6.02 14.15
CA SER A 21 22.42 7.31 14.54
C SER A 21 21.71 7.18 15.89
N LEU A 22 22.06 8.07 16.82
CA LEU A 22 21.38 8.14 18.12
C LEU A 22 19.86 8.31 17.89
N PRO A 23 19.00 7.64 18.69
CA PRO A 23 17.53 7.71 18.54
C PRO A 23 16.96 9.13 18.73
N VAL A 24 17.75 10.04 19.31
CA VAL A 24 17.43 11.46 19.49
C VAL A 24 18.61 12.28 18.98
N ARG A 25 18.40 13.07 17.93
CA ARG A 25 19.35 14.12 17.50
C ARG A 25 19.05 15.41 18.26
N GLU A 26 20.08 16.17 18.61
CA GLU A 26 19.96 17.52 19.21
C GLU A 26 19.10 18.42 18.30
N GLU A 27 18.23 19.24 18.91
CA GLU A 27 17.10 19.97 18.29
C GLU A 27 17.42 20.88 17.08
N ASP A 28 18.70 21.13 16.81
CA ASP A 28 19.19 22.08 15.82
C ASP A 28 19.70 21.43 14.52
N ASP A 29 19.79 20.10 14.45
CA ASP A 29 20.26 19.40 13.26
C ASP A 29 19.06 18.80 12.48
N PHE A 30 18.50 19.62 11.58
CA PHE A 30 17.40 19.30 10.66
C PHE A 30 16.14 18.68 11.30
N ARG A 31 15.22 19.53 11.75
CA ARG A 31 13.90 19.15 12.31
C ARG A 31 12.97 18.32 11.41
N PHE A 32 13.40 17.91 10.20
CA PHE A 32 12.61 17.11 9.26
C PHE A 32 13.40 16.06 8.45
N SER A 33 14.71 15.85 8.68
CA SER A 33 15.44 14.75 8.03
C SER A 33 15.65 13.60 9.02
N SER A 34 14.69 12.67 9.04
CA SER A 34 14.93 11.37 9.67
C SER A 34 16.06 10.66 8.93
N SER A 35 17.02 10.09 9.66
CA SER A 35 18.06 9.19 9.10
C SER A 35 17.45 7.91 8.51
N TYR A 36 16.18 7.68 8.84
CA TYR A 36 15.31 6.59 8.42
C TYR A 36 14.11 7.13 7.61
N GLY A 37 14.31 8.20 6.82
CA GLY A 37 13.31 8.63 5.84
C GLY A 37 12.90 7.45 4.95
N GLY A 38 11.62 7.30 4.63
CA GLY A 38 11.13 6.18 3.82
C GLY A 38 10.91 4.90 4.65
N VAL A 39 11.27 3.74 4.11
CA VAL A 39 11.04 2.44 4.74
C VAL A 39 12.35 1.87 5.29
N THR A 40 12.34 1.38 6.53
CA THR A 40 13.46 0.67 7.16
C THR A 40 12.96 -0.65 7.75
N LEU A 41 13.71 -1.72 7.51
CA LEU A 41 13.52 -3.06 8.05
C LEU A 41 14.40 -3.24 9.30
N TRP A 42 13.82 -3.81 10.34
CA TRP A 42 14.45 -3.96 11.66
C TRP A 42 14.32 -5.40 12.13
N ASP A 43 15.36 -5.91 12.79
CA ASP A 43 15.34 -7.19 13.47
C ASP A 43 14.67 -7.02 14.85
N ILE A 44 13.69 -7.88 15.18
CA ILE A 44 12.95 -7.73 16.44
C ILE A 44 13.78 -8.13 17.67
N ASP A 45 14.74 -9.04 17.50
CA ASP A 45 15.52 -9.60 18.60
C ASP A 45 16.65 -8.65 18.99
N THR A 46 17.34 -8.07 18.00
CA THR A 46 18.44 -7.13 18.22
C THR A 46 17.96 -5.68 18.34
N LEU A 47 16.79 -5.37 17.77
CA LEU A 47 16.27 -4.00 17.59
C LEU A 47 17.20 -3.11 16.75
N GLU A 48 18.03 -3.73 15.91
CA GLU A 48 18.96 -3.05 15.01
C GLU A 48 18.38 -2.99 13.58
N PRO A 49 18.70 -1.94 12.80
CA PRO A 49 18.24 -1.83 11.43
C PRO A 49 18.98 -2.84 10.53
N VAL A 50 18.20 -3.65 9.81
CA VAL A 50 18.70 -4.67 8.87
C VAL A 50 18.95 -4.04 7.50
N ALA A 51 17.99 -3.25 7.01
CA ALA A 51 18.06 -2.65 5.68
C ALA A 51 17.27 -1.34 5.59
N LYS A 52 17.80 -0.41 4.79
CA LYS A 52 17.06 0.75 4.27
C LYS A 52 16.43 0.36 2.94
N LEU A 53 15.14 0.60 2.77
CA LEU A 53 14.36 0.20 1.59
C LEU A 53 13.91 1.47 0.83
N PRO A 54 14.75 2.00 -0.10
CA PRO A 54 14.48 3.27 -0.77
C PRO A 54 13.55 3.11 -1.98
N GLY A 55 12.84 4.18 -2.33
CA GLY A 55 12.17 4.32 -3.63
C GLY A 55 10.85 5.07 -3.56
N ASN A 56 10.16 5.05 -2.43
CA ASN A 56 9.01 5.93 -2.20
C ASN A 56 9.46 7.39 -2.07
N SER A 57 8.58 8.30 -2.49
CA SER A 57 8.85 9.74 -2.61
C SER A 57 7.92 10.61 -1.78
N SER A 58 6.89 10.03 -1.16
CA SER A 58 5.92 10.73 -0.33
C SER A 58 5.76 10.09 1.05
N LYS A 59 4.71 10.48 1.80
CA LYS A 59 4.31 9.74 2.99
C LYS A 59 4.05 8.27 2.62
N THR A 60 4.82 7.40 3.24
CA THR A 60 4.88 5.97 2.89
C THR A 60 4.22 5.13 3.96
N TYR A 61 3.41 4.18 3.52
CA TYR A 61 2.80 3.13 4.33
C TYR A 61 3.53 1.83 4.00
N ALA A 62 3.91 1.05 5.00
CA ALA A 62 4.62 -0.20 4.81
C ALA A 62 4.24 -1.23 5.88
N THR A 63 4.33 -2.51 5.52
CA THR A 63 4.16 -3.63 6.45
C THR A 63 5.05 -4.79 6.03
N VAL A 64 5.33 -5.69 6.97
CA VAL A 64 5.94 -6.99 6.71
C VAL A 64 4.85 -8.05 6.60
N SER A 65 5.05 -9.08 5.79
CA SER A 65 4.21 -10.27 5.78
C SER A 65 4.28 -10.99 7.13
N PRO A 66 3.21 -11.71 7.56
CA PRO A 66 3.22 -12.47 8.80
C PRO A 66 4.36 -13.48 8.96
N ASP A 67 4.87 -14.04 7.87
CA ASP A 67 6.02 -14.96 7.85
C ASP A 67 7.39 -14.26 7.79
N GLY A 68 7.40 -12.93 7.73
CA GLY A 68 8.62 -12.14 7.65
C GLY A 68 9.29 -12.10 6.28
N GLN A 69 8.79 -12.80 5.25
CA GLN A 69 9.49 -12.96 3.96
C GLN A 69 9.41 -11.76 3.03
N TRP A 70 8.37 -10.95 3.16
CA TRP A 70 8.09 -9.84 2.25
C TRP A 70 7.87 -8.54 3.00
N VAL A 71 8.51 -7.48 2.51
CA VAL A 71 8.14 -6.11 2.87
C VAL A 71 7.39 -5.52 1.69
N VAL A 72 6.23 -4.92 1.97
CA VAL A 72 5.43 -4.20 0.98
C VAL A 72 5.25 -2.76 1.42
N SER A 73 5.27 -1.84 0.47
CA SER A 73 5.10 -0.42 0.72
C SER A 73 4.33 0.28 -0.39
N GLY A 74 3.73 1.43 -0.05
CA GLY A 74 3.01 2.28 -0.97
C GLY A 74 2.92 3.69 -0.44
N ASP A 75 3.03 4.68 -1.31
CA ASP A 75 2.99 6.09 -0.93
C ASP A 75 1.84 6.87 -1.56
N GLU A 76 1.70 8.11 -1.10
CA GLU A 76 0.67 9.05 -1.59
C GLU A 76 0.96 9.56 -3.01
N ASN A 77 2.17 9.37 -3.54
CA ASN A 77 2.59 9.70 -4.91
C ASN A 77 2.52 8.48 -5.84
N THR A 78 1.62 7.53 -5.53
CA THR A 78 1.29 6.35 -6.35
C THR A 78 2.35 5.26 -6.44
N ILE A 79 3.53 5.44 -5.83
CA ILE A 79 4.61 4.46 -5.89
C ILE A 79 4.30 3.29 -4.96
N GLY A 80 4.20 2.08 -5.50
CA GLY A 80 4.11 0.83 -4.75
C GLY A 80 5.36 -0.02 -4.97
N LEU A 81 5.96 -0.51 -3.88
CA LEU A 81 7.21 -1.28 -3.92
C LEU A 81 7.13 -2.50 -3.01
N PHE A 82 7.91 -3.52 -3.33
CA PHE A 82 8.10 -4.67 -2.45
C PHE A 82 9.54 -5.20 -2.52
N TRP A 83 9.91 -5.94 -1.47
CA TRP A 83 11.24 -6.52 -1.29
C TRP A 83 11.13 -7.89 -0.64
N ASN A 84 11.98 -8.82 -1.05
CA ASN A 84 12.22 -10.03 -0.29
C ASN A 84 13.18 -9.72 0.87
N THR A 85 12.90 -10.20 2.08
CA THR A 85 13.74 -9.90 3.26
C THR A 85 15.07 -10.63 3.28
N ASP A 86 15.21 -11.75 2.56
CA ASP A 86 16.49 -12.42 2.38
C ASP A 86 17.41 -11.62 1.42
N GLU A 87 16.82 -10.79 0.54
CA GLU A 87 17.52 -10.00 -0.47
C GLU A 87 17.04 -8.53 -0.50
N PRO A 88 17.13 -7.78 0.62
CA PRO A 88 16.46 -6.48 0.79
C PRO A 88 17.02 -5.36 -0.12
N GLN A 89 18.16 -5.59 -0.76
CA GLN A 89 18.71 -4.72 -1.81
C GLN A 89 17.93 -4.80 -3.13
N GLU A 90 17.22 -5.90 -3.38
CA GLU A 90 16.44 -6.10 -4.59
C GLU A 90 15.07 -5.45 -4.44
N ARG A 91 14.91 -4.29 -5.07
CA ARG A 91 13.67 -3.53 -5.07
C ARG A 91 12.83 -3.93 -6.28
N HIS A 92 11.56 -4.20 -6.04
CA HIS A 92 10.58 -4.41 -7.11
C HIS A 92 9.48 -3.37 -7.05
N ARG A 93 8.93 -3.03 -8.23
CA ARG A 93 7.79 -2.11 -8.38
C ARG A 93 6.50 -2.89 -8.55
N MET A 94 5.44 -2.45 -7.87
CA MET A 94 4.08 -2.86 -8.19
C MET A 94 3.59 -2.08 -9.42
N ALA A 95 2.68 -2.66 -10.18
CA ALA A 95 2.06 -2.02 -11.32
C ALA A 95 1.26 -0.77 -10.92
N ASP A 96 1.40 0.27 -11.73
CA ASP A 96 0.41 1.33 -11.84
C ASP A 96 -0.86 0.76 -12.48
N TYR A 97 -2.02 1.23 -12.04
CA TYR A 97 -3.30 0.62 -12.39
C TYR A 97 -3.76 0.94 -13.82
N ASP A 98 -3.17 1.97 -14.44
CA ASP A 98 -3.47 2.35 -15.83
C ASP A 98 -2.28 2.07 -16.76
N SER A 99 -1.05 2.17 -16.25
CA SER A 99 0.17 2.12 -17.07
C SER A 99 0.91 0.78 -17.01
N GLY A 100 0.78 0.02 -15.92
CA GLY A 100 1.54 -1.22 -15.71
C GLY A 100 2.80 -1.05 -14.85
N VAL A 101 3.75 -1.97 -14.96
CA VAL A 101 5.01 -1.95 -14.22
C VAL A 101 6.04 -1.11 -14.96
N LEU A 102 6.53 -0.05 -14.33
CA LEU A 102 7.68 0.70 -14.83
C LEU A 102 8.92 -0.20 -14.77
N LEU A 103 9.57 -0.40 -15.91
CA LEU A 103 10.81 -1.15 -16.00
C LEU A 103 11.97 -0.31 -15.44
N ASP A 104 12.72 -0.88 -14.50
CA ASP A 104 13.97 -0.30 -14.01
C ASP A 104 15.11 -0.61 -15.01
N ASP A 105 16.18 0.19 -15.01
CA ASP A 105 17.38 0.00 -15.85
C ASP A 105 17.17 -0.02 -17.38
N LEU A 106 16.22 0.79 -17.87
CA LEU A 106 15.93 0.94 -19.29
C LEU A 106 17.12 1.51 -20.08
N PRO A 107 17.45 0.98 -21.28
CA PRO A 107 18.48 1.54 -22.13
C PRO A 107 18.12 2.95 -22.64
N ASP A 108 19.15 3.79 -22.78
CA ASP A 108 19.00 5.15 -23.30
C ASP A 108 18.34 5.16 -24.69
N GLY A 109 17.34 6.03 -24.86
CA GLY A 109 16.69 6.27 -26.15
C GLY A 109 15.53 5.35 -26.49
N LEU A 110 15.07 4.50 -25.57
CA LEU A 110 13.78 3.83 -25.72
C LEU A 110 12.62 4.84 -25.78
N PRO A 111 11.59 4.58 -26.60
CA PRO A 111 10.38 5.38 -26.59
C PRO A 111 9.61 5.17 -25.28
N GLU A 112 8.91 6.21 -24.81
CA GLU A 112 8.21 6.21 -23.51
C GLU A 112 7.14 5.10 -23.39
N GLU A 113 6.53 4.71 -24.52
CA GLU A 113 5.56 3.62 -24.59
C GLU A 113 6.16 2.24 -24.23
N ASP A 114 7.48 2.07 -24.37
CA ASP A 114 8.20 0.85 -24.01
C ASP A 114 8.73 0.88 -22.56
N TYR A 115 8.45 1.94 -21.80
CA TYR A 115 8.92 2.04 -20.40
C TYR A 115 8.10 1.19 -19.45
N TRP A 116 6.88 0.84 -19.86
CA TRP A 116 5.91 0.18 -19.05
C TRP A 116 5.58 -1.19 -19.61
N ASP A 117 5.72 -2.21 -18.77
CA ASP A 117 5.13 -3.50 -19.03
C ASP A 117 3.67 -3.45 -18.55
N ALA A 118 2.71 -3.64 -19.46
CA ALA A 118 1.28 -3.73 -19.15
C ALA A 118 0.71 -5.12 -19.48
N SER A 119 1.56 -6.12 -19.69
CA SER A 119 1.17 -7.43 -20.24
C SER A 119 0.18 -8.21 -19.37
N GLU A 120 0.30 -8.09 -18.04
CA GLU A 120 -0.56 -8.77 -17.07
C GLU A 120 -1.49 -7.80 -16.32
N LEU A 121 -1.69 -6.58 -16.86
CA LEU A 121 -2.55 -5.59 -16.23
C LEU A 121 -4.03 -5.97 -16.40
N ILE A 122 -4.76 -6.00 -15.29
CA ILE A 122 -6.22 -6.17 -15.29
C ILE A 122 -6.95 -4.82 -15.28
N ASP A 123 -8.11 -4.78 -15.92
CA ASP A 123 -8.92 -3.55 -16.02
C ASP A 123 -9.34 -3.03 -14.65
N VAL A 124 -8.96 -1.79 -14.35
CA VAL A 124 -9.43 -1.08 -13.16
C VAL A 124 -10.94 -0.76 -13.29
N PRO A 125 -11.77 -1.04 -12.26
CA PRO A 125 -13.16 -0.63 -12.26
C PRO A 125 -13.29 0.88 -12.44
N ARG A 126 -14.24 1.31 -13.29
CA ARG A 126 -14.49 2.72 -13.60
C ARG A 126 -15.94 3.08 -13.26
N LYS A 127 -16.17 4.36 -12.98
CA LYS A 127 -17.54 4.89 -12.79
C LYS A 127 -18.42 4.57 -13.98
N GLU A 128 -19.70 4.27 -13.75
CA GLU A 128 -20.67 4.01 -14.81
C GLU A 128 -20.92 5.22 -15.74
N LYS A 129 -20.71 6.44 -15.22
CA LYS A 129 -20.92 7.69 -15.95
C LYS A 129 -19.62 8.48 -16.01
N PRO A 130 -19.31 9.10 -17.17
CA PRO A 130 -18.16 9.97 -17.30
C PRO A 130 -18.35 11.25 -16.50
N ASP A 131 -17.24 11.92 -16.20
CA ASP A 131 -17.26 13.27 -15.68
C ASP A 131 -17.60 14.32 -16.75
N GLU A 132 -17.55 15.60 -16.38
CA GLU A 132 -17.85 16.73 -17.28
C GLU A 132 -16.95 16.80 -18.53
N HIS A 133 -15.80 16.13 -18.51
CA HIS A 133 -14.85 16.05 -19.62
C HIS A 133 -15.01 14.78 -20.46
N GLY A 134 -16.02 13.94 -20.16
CA GLY A 134 -16.22 12.67 -20.85
C GLY A 134 -15.33 11.53 -20.34
N ILE A 135 -14.64 11.71 -19.20
CA ILE A 135 -13.67 10.73 -18.68
C ILE A 135 -14.34 9.79 -17.68
N TYR A 136 -14.21 8.49 -17.92
CA TYR A 136 -14.64 7.43 -17.01
C TYR A 136 -13.56 7.23 -15.94
N ARG A 137 -13.74 7.90 -14.79
CA ARG A 137 -12.74 7.91 -13.72
C ARG A 137 -12.61 6.51 -13.06
N PRO A 138 -11.38 6.06 -12.77
CA PRO A 138 -11.14 4.81 -12.05
C PRO A 138 -11.66 4.90 -10.61
N LEU A 139 -12.03 3.75 -10.05
CA LEU A 139 -12.60 3.59 -8.71
C LEU A 139 -11.59 3.06 -7.69
N ALA A 140 -10.50 2.47 -8.17
CA ALA A 140 -9.28 2.23 -7.40
C ALA A 140 -8.25 3.30 -7.76
N THR A 141 -7.43 3.69 -6.79
CA THR A 141 -6.31 4.61 -7.02
C THR A 141 -5.02 3.98 -6.50
N PRO A 142 -3.89 4.13 -7.22
CA PRO A 142 -2.60 3.70 -6.71
C PRO A 142 -2.10 4.61 -5.56
N THR A 143 -2.70 5.79 -5.35
CA THR A 143 -2.43 6.63 -4.18
C THR A 143 -2.75 5.87 -2.89
N THR A 144 -1.72 5.43 -2.17
CA THR A 144 -1.87 4.54 -1.02
C THR A 144 -2.21 5.32 0.24
N ILE A 145 -3.11 4.78 1.04
CA ILE A 145 -3.37 5.25 2.39
C ILE A 145 -3.20 4.15 3.44
N ALA A 146 -3.32 2.88 3.06
CA ALA A 146 -3.11 1.75 3.95
C ALA A 146 -2.70 0.52 3.14
N ILE A 147 -1.94 -0.37 3.78
CA ILE A 147 -1.59 -1.68 3.26
C ILE A 147 -1.86 -2.70 4.37
N ALA A 148 -2.46 -3.83 4.01
CA ALA A 148 -2.84 -4.86 4.97
C ALA A 148 -2.78 -6.25 4.31
N PHE A 149 -2.08 -7.19 4.93
CA PHE A 149 -2.17 -8.60 4.52
C PHE A 149 -3.54 -9.16 4.87
N ILE A 150 -4.15 -9.94 3.97
CA ILE A 150 -5.54 -10.39 4.11
C ILE A 150 -5.71 -11.90 3.97
N ASN A 151 -4.69 -12.62 3.51
CA ASN A 151 -4.69 -14.07 3.40
C ASN A 151 -3.32 -14.63 3.78
N GLY A 152 -3.10 -14.80 5.08
CA GLY A 152 -1.78 -15.11 5.63
C GLY A 152 -0.71 -14.14 5.12
N SER A 153 0.37 -14.70 4.57
CA SER A 153 1.44 -13.97 3.89
C SER A 153 1.32 -13.97 2.36
N GLU A 154 0.29 -14.59 1.81
CA GLU A 154 0.16 -14.83 0.38
C GLU A 154 -0.40 -13.62 -0.35
N GLU A 155 -1.38 -12.93 0.24
CA GLU A 155 -2.05 -11.81 -0.41
C GLU A 155 -2.23 -10.61 0.51
N PHE A 156 -2.09 -9.42 -0.08
CA PHE A 156 -2.25 -8.15 0.60
C PHE A 156 -3.09 -7.16 -0.20
N LEU A 157 -3.69 -6.23 0.52
CA LEU A 157 -4.48 -5.15 -0.03
C LEU A 157 -3.66 -3.87 -0.03
N ARG A 158 -3.64 -3.20 -1.17
CA ARG A 158 -3.26 -1.80 -1.30
C ARG A 158 -4.55 -0.98 -1.34
N ILE A 159 -4.79 -0.23 -0.27
CA ILE A 159 -6.03 0.54 -0.09
C ILE A 159 -5.75 1.99 -0.44
N GLY A 160 -6.50 2.49 -1.41
CA GLY A 160 -6.33 3.82 -1.96
C GLY A 160 -7.23 4.88 -1.34
N HIS A 161 -6.86 6.15 -1.56
CA HIS A 161 -7.71 7.29 -1.20
C HIS A 161 -9.01 7.27 -2.01
N SER A 162 -10.16 7.52 -1.37
CA SER A 162 -11.43 7.69 -2.09
C SER A 162 -12.17 8.94 -1.68
N HIS A 163 -12.53 9.76 -2.66
CA HIS A 163 -13.30 10.96 -2.42
C HIS A 163 -14.78 10.63 -2.14
N TYR A 164 -15.22 11.00 -0.93
CA TYR A 164 -16.64 11.03 -0.61
C TYR A 164 -17.36 12.11 -1.45
N ARG A 165 -18.50 11.74 -2.03
CA ARG A 165 -19.43 12.62 -2.73
C ARG A 165 -20.81 12.45 -2.12
N SER A 166 -21.41 13.57 -1.74
CA SER A 166 -22.73 13.63 -1.13
C SER A 166 -23.88 13.28 -2.10
N ASP A 167 -23.58 13.12 -3.39
CA ASP A 167 -24.54 12.72 -4.42
C ASP A 167 -24.78 11.19 -4.47
N GLY A 168 -24.14 10.42 -3.58
CA GLY A 168 -24.26 8.97 -3.50
C GLY A 168 -23.47 8.22 -4.58
N THR A 169 -22.62 8.90 -5.37
CA THR A 169 -21.86 8.29 -6.47
C THR A 169 -20.45 7.85 -6.07
N SER A 170 -20.12 7.90 -4.79
CA SER A 170 -18.85 7.37 -4.33
C SER A 170 -18.85 5.86 -4.45
N GLN A 171 -17.68 5.33 -4.78
CA GLN A 171 -17.33 3.92 -4.84
C GLN A 171 -15.86 3.85 -4.42
N THR A 172 -15.48 2.79 -3.71
CA THR A 172 -14.14 2.67 -3.13
C THR A 172 -13.65 1.25 -3.35
N TYR A 173 -12.52 1.11 -4.02
CA TYR A 173 -11.92 -0.20 -4.26
C TYR A 173 -10.53 -0.30 -3.62
N ALA A 174 -10.20 -1.49 -3.12
CA ALA A 174 -8.85 -1.88 -2.76
C ALA A 174 -8.27 -2.76 -3.87
N ALA A 175 -7.00 -2.60 -4.19
CA ALA A 175 -6.32 -3.52 -5.10
C ALA A 175 -5.71 -4.67 -4.30
N LEU A 176 -5.97 -5.90 -4.72
CA LEU A 176 -5.40 -7.12 -4.15
C LEU A 176 -4.12 -7.48 -4.92
N PHE A 177 -3.07 -7.85 -4.21
CA PHE A 177 -1.80 -8.32 -4.76
C PHE A 177 -1.41 -9.62 -4.08
N GLU A 178 -0.73 -10.49 -4.82
CA GLU A 178 0.04 -11.60 -4.26
C GLU A 178 1.41 -11.07 -3.79
N ALA A 179 1.92 -11.58 -2.67
CA ALA A 179 3.25 -11.24 -2.19
C ALA A 179 4.32 -11.73 -3.17
N GLY A 180 5.25 -10.84 -3.53
CA GLY A 180 6.26 -11.10 -4.56
C GLY A 180 5.75 -10.96 -6.01
N ASN A 181 4.47 -10.65 -6.22
CA ASN A 181 3.90 -10.44 -7.54
C ASN A 181 3.65 -8.93 -7.78
N PRO A 182 4.18 -8.35 -8.87
CA PRO A 182 4.01 -6.92 -9.13
C PRO A 182 2.60 -6.57 -9.63
N TRP A 183 1.77 -7.54 -10.01
CA TRP A 183 0.50 -7.30 -10.70
C TRP A 183 -0.71 -7.36 -9.77
N PRO A 184 -1.72 -6.48 -9.97
CA PRO A 184 -2.97 -6.57 -9.24
C PRO A 184 -3.72 -7.85 -9.65
N GLN A 185 -4.20 -8.57 -8.65
CA GLN A 185 -4.92 -9.82 -8.79
C GLN A 185 -6.44 -9.63 -8.85
N ALA A 186 -6.94 -8.60 -8.18
CA ALA A 186 -8.35 -8.21 -8.18
C ALA A 186 -8.51 -6.76 -7.67
N TYR A 187 -9.67 -6.17 -7.95
CA TYR A 187 -10.10 -4.93 -7.31
C TYR A 187 -11.36 -5.21 -6.49
N LEU A 188 -11.26 -5.02 -5.17
CA LEU A 188 -12.29 -5.40 -4.20
C LEU A 188 -13.09 -4.16 -3.75
N ASP A 189 -14.41 -4.21 -3.90
CA ASP A 189 -15.29 -3.12 -3.48
C ASP A 189 -15.40 -3.07 -1.95
N LEU A 190 -15.03 -1.93 -1.36
CA LEU A 190 -15.19 -1.66 0.07
C LEU A 190 -16.59 -1.12 0.41
N GLY A 191 -17.38 -0.79 -0.61
CA GLY A 191 -18.70 -0.18 -0.48
C GLY A 191 -18.64 1.25 0.06
N THR A 192 -19.82 1.85 0.22
CA THR A 192 -19.95 3.27 0.60
C THR A 192 -20.99 3.59 1.65
N ASP A 193 -21.75 2.59 2.09
CA ASP A 193 -22.70 2.71 3.19
C ASP A 193 -22.46 1.59 4.22
N PRO A 194 -21.90 1.89 5.39
CA PRO A 194 -21.28 3.17 5.77
C PRO A 194 -20.00 3.44 4.97
N PHE A 195 -19.61 4.72 4.86
CA PHE A 195 -18.46 5.11 4.03
C PHE A 195 -17.15 4.77 4.76
N PRO A 196 -16.24 3.97 4.17
CA PRO A 196 -14.99 3.62 4.81
C PRO A 196 -14.10 4.85 5.04
N SER A 197 -13.29 4.85 6.08
CA SER A 197 -12.43 5.97 6.52
C SER A 197 -11.27 6.29 5.57
N VAL A 198 -11.40 5.99 4.29
CA VAL A 198 -10.37 6.16 3.26
C VAL A 198 -10.40 7.55 2.59
N ASN A 199 -11.31 8.41 3.03
CA ASN A 199 -11.51 9.74 2.45
C ASN A 199 -10.49 10.80 2.91
N ASN A 200 -9.55 10.43 3.76
CA ASN A 200 -8.54 11.33 4.29
C ASN A 200 -7.21 10.60 4.52
N TYR A 201 -6.12 11.18 4.01
CA TYR A 201 -4.74 10.69 4.13
C TYR A 201 -4.25 10.46 5.56
N SER A 202 -4.89 11.06 6.57
CA SER A 202 -4.51 10.89 7.99
C SER A 202 -5.27 9.77 8.71
N ARG A 203 -6.10 8.99 7.99
CA ARG A 203 -6.98 7.97 8.58
C ARG A 203 -6.52 6.53 8.35
N ASN A 204 -5.25 6.34 8.03
CA ASN A 204 -4.65 5.00 7.91
C ASN A 204 -4.73 4.19 9.22
N LEU A 205 -4.74 4.87 10.37
CA LEU A 205 -4.77 4.26 11.71
C LEU A 205 -6.11 3.61 12.09
N SER A 206 -7.14 3.71 11.25
CA SER A 206 -8.44 3.07 11.48
C SER A 206 -8.70 1.88 10.56
N ILE A 207 -7.64 1.31 9.98
CA ILE A 207 -7.70 0.14 9.10
C ILE A 207 -6.74 -0.91 9.67
N ASP A 208 -7.21 -2.13 9.86
CA ASP A 208 -6.39 -3.25 10.33
C ASP A 208 -6.96 -4.58 9.81
N SER A 209 -6.17 -5.65 9.88
CA SER A 209 -6.50 -6.96 9.34
C SER A 209 -6.09 -8.10 10.26
N ALA A 210 -6.84 -9.19 10.19
CA ALA A 210 -6.39 -10.49 10.71
C ALA A 210 -6.21 -11.44 9.52
N PRO A 211 -4.99 -11.51 8.92
CA PRO A 211 -4.75 -12.24 7.68
C PRO A 211 -5.07 -13.74 7.76
N ASP A 212 -4.71 -14.40 8.86
CA ASP A 212 -4.99 -15.84 9.07
C ASP A 212 -6.48 -16.15 9.25
N ALA A 213 -7.28 -15.11 9.56
CA ALA A 213 -8.73 -15.22 9.66
C ALA A 213 -9.45 -14.67 8.43
N ASN A 214 -8.72 -14.17 7.43
CA ASN A 214 -9.27 -13.50 6.26
C ASN A 214 -10.22 -12.35 6.62
N LEU A 215 -9.84 -11.53 7.60
CA LEU A 215 -10.65 -10.41 8.07
C LEU A 215 -9.96 -9.08 7.83
N LEU A 216 -10.74 -8.10 7.40
CA LEU A 216 -10.36 -6.68 7.32
C LEU A 216 -11.33 -5.87 8.15
N VAL A 217 -10.83 -4.92 8.93
CA VAL A 217 -11.64 -4.00 9.73
C VAL A 217 -11.32 -2.58 9.31
N ILE A 218 -12.34 -1.80 9.01
CA ILE A 218 -12.21 -0.39 8.60
C ILE A 218 -13.17 0.47 9.41
N GLY A 219 -12.64 1.52 10.03
CA GLY A 219 -13.44 2.57 10.65
C GLY A 219 -14.27 3.36 9.63
N HIS A 220 -15.38 3.92 10.06
CA HIS A 220 -16.21 4.73 9.18
C HIS A 220 -15.72 6.17 9.14
N ALA A 221 -16.04 6.86 8.04
CA ALA A 221 -15.60 8.21 7.83
C ALA A 221 -16.34 9.26 8.68
N PHE A 222 -17.59 9.02 9.09
CA PHE A 222 -18.48 10.09 9.56
C PHE A 222 -19.28 9.81 10.83
N ASP A 223 -19.47 8.55 11.22
CA ASP A 223 -20.34 8.18 12.34
C ASP A 223 -19.58 7.60 13.54
N GLY A 224 -18.28 7.31 13.40
CA GLY A 224 -17.46 6.70 14.45
C GLY A 224 -17.58 5.18 14.55
N GLY A 225 -18.35 4.55 13.67
CA GLY A 225 -18.53 3.10 13.60
C GLY A 225 -17.36 2.36 12.94
N ILE A 226 -17.52 1.05 12.81
CA ILE A 226 -16.55 0.15 12.19
C ILE A 226 -17.26 -0.91 11.32
N THR A 227 -16.68 -1.26 10.17
CA THR A 227 -17.13 -2.35 9.31
C THR A 227 -16.09 -3.45 9.32
N VAL A 228 -16.54 -4.68 9.54
CA VAL A 228 -15.74 -5.90 9.43
C VAL A 228 -16.10 -6.58 8.11
N TYR A 229 -15.08 -6.89 7.32
CA TYR A 229 -15.18 -7.57 6.06
C TYR A 229 -14.54 -8.96 6.15
N ARG A 230 -15.18 -9.94 5.51
CA ARG A 230 -14.64 -11.29 5.28
C ARG A 230 -14.11 -11.38 3.87
N TYR A 231 -12.86 -11.78 3.74
CA TYR A 231 -12.23 -12.11 2.48
C TYR A 231 -12.41 -13.61 2.18
N ASP A 232 -12.72 -13.92 0.93
CA ASP A 232 -12.77 -15.27 0.39
C ASP A 232 -11.58 -15.46 -0.56
N PRO A 233 -10.55 -16.24 -0.16
CA PRO A 233 -9.37 -16.47 -1.00
C PRO A 233 -9.65 -17.25 -2.29
N GLU A 234 -10.65 -18.15 -2.31
CA GLU A 234 -10.92 -18.98 -3.49
C GLU A 234 -11.52 -18.13 -4.61
N GLU A 235 -12.44 -17.24 -4.26
CA GLU A 235 -13.14 -16.37 -5.21
C GLU A 235 -12.52 -14.97 -5.34
N ARG A 236 -11.54 -14.64 -4.49
CA ARG A 236 -10.94 -13.31 -4.33
C ARG A 236 -12.00 -12.22 -4.17
N THR A 237 -12.97 -12.45 -3.29
CA THR A 237 -14.03 -11.48 -3.00
C THR A 237 -13.98 -10.99 -1.57
N LEU A 238 -14.53 -9.80 -1.33
CA LEU A 238 -14.59 -9.19 -0.01
C LEU A 238 -16.03 -8.80 0.30
N ALA A 239 -16.60 -9.35 1.37
CA ALA A 239 -17.99 -9.13 1.76
C ALA A 239 -18.07 -8.50 3.16
N LYS A 240 -19.04 -7.59 3.36
CA LYS A 240 -19.33 -7.05 4.69
C LYS A 240 -19.93 -8.15 5.56
N GLU A 241 -19.23 -8.51 6.62
CA GLU A 241 -19.70 -9.50 7.59
C GLU A 241 -20.47 -8.83 8.72
N TRP A 242 -19.99 -7.69 9.20
CA TRP A 242 -20.61 -6.98 10.30
C TRP A 242 -20.37 -5.47 10.21
N VAL A 243 -21.35 -4.69 10.66
CA VAL A 243 -21.30 -3.22 10.72
C VAL A 243 -21.72 -2.77 12.11
N GLY A 244 -20.80 -2.11 12.81
CA GLY A 244 -21.02 -1.46 14.10
C GLY A 244 -21.22 0.03 13.94
N GLN A 245 -22.19 0.59 14.66
CA GLN A 245 -22.45 2.03 14.76
C GLN A 245 -22.01 2.56 16.12
#